data_AF-A0A8J4XUD3-F1
#
_entry.id   AF-A0A8J4XUD3-F1
#
_cell.length_a   1.000
_cell.length_b   1.000
_cell.length_c   1.000
_cell.angle_alpha   90.00
_cell.angle_beta   90.00
_cell.angle_gamma   90.00
#
_symmetry.space_group_name_H-M   'P 1'
#
loop_
_entity.id
_entity.type
_entity.pdbx_description
1 polymer ?
#
loop_
_entity_poly.entity_id
_entity_poly.type
_entity_poly.pdbx_seq_one_letter_code
_entity_poly.pdbx_strand_id
1 'polypeptide(L)'
;MSRLRDLTTRLQLTTRRPSYLDWAAVLKERGRRGGEALATHTPTVIETGEPEQEVEEELSMDRRKHNLQTAVDWVKKELTDMRQQDQQLARQLLQLRVEVQRLRLLHSCLATSCLLDEVASGAKEARLLEASDLCDLPPDLRETFSPVLREMGLTRMNITSRRFSLR
;
A
#
# COMPACT_ATOMS: atom_id res chain seq x y z
N MET A 1 23.68 -6.21 -19.28
CA MET A 1 23.01 -6.83 -18.11
C MET A 1 23.85 -7.89 -17.38
N SER A 2 24.86 -8.51 -17.98
CA SER A 2 25.73 -9.52 -17.31
C SER A 2 26.63 -8.92 -16.23
N ARG A 3 27.33 -7.82 -16.53
CA ARG A 3 28.28 -7.17 -15.64
C ARG A 3 27.71 -6.77 -14.28
N LEU A 4 26.44 -6.34 -14.24
CA LEU A 4 25.76 -6.00 -12.99
C LEU A 4 25.48 -7.25 -12.14
N ARG A 5 25.04 -8.34 -12.77
CA ARG A 5 24.79 -9.63 -12.10
C ARG A 5 26.07 -10.20 -11.52
N ASP A 6 27.16 -10.17 -12.28
CA ASP A 6 28.48 -10.66 -11.86
C ASP A 6 29.08 -9.84 -10.72
N LEU A 7 28.84 -8.53 -10.70
CA LEU A 7 29.30 -7.66 -9.61
C LEU A 7 28.48 -7.92 -8.34
N THR A 8 27.16 -8.09 -8.48
CA THR A 8 26.29 -8.42 -7.33
C THR A 8 26.56 -9.79 -6.72
N THR A 9 26.92 -10.80 -7.53
CA THR A 9 27.32 -12.13 -7.03
C THR A 9 28.67 -12.08 -6.33
N ARG A 10 29.64 -11.33 -6.89
CA ARG A 10 30.96 -11.12 -6.25
C ARG A 10 30.85 -10.38 -4.92
N LEU A 11 29.91 -9.46 -4.78
CA LEU A 11 29.69 -8.70 -3.55
C LEU A 11 28.68 -9.35 -2.58
N GLN A 12 28.19 -10.56 -2.88
CA GLN A 12 27.17 -11.27 -2.09
C GLN A 12 25.93 -10.41 -1.75
N LEU A 13 25.58 -9.46 -2.61
CA LEU A 13 24.44 -8.58 -2.38
C LEU A 13 23.16 -9.36 -2.67
N THR A 14 22.29 -9.49 -1.67
CA THR A 14 20.95 -10.07 -1.85
C THR A 14 20.10 -9.10 -2.66
N THR A 15 20.12 -9.24 -3.99
CA THR A 15 19.36 -8.39 -4.94
C THR A 15 17.86 -8.69 -4.94
N ARG A 16 17.42 -9.71 -4.21
CA ARG A 16 16.02 -10.13 -4.07
C ARG A 16 15.66 -10.21 -2.60
N ARG A 17 14.42 -9.82 -2.27
CA ARG A 17 13.86 -9.96 -0.92
C ARG A 17 13.85 -11.44 -0.52
N PRO A 18 14.23 -11.80 0.72
CA PRO A 18 14.21 -13.19 1.19
C PRO A 18 12.89 -13.92 0.93
N SER A 19 11.76 -13.23 1.20
CA SER A 19 10.41 -13.76 0.94
C SER A 19 10.15 -14.14 -0.52
N TYR A 20 10.77 -13.43 -1.48
CA TYR A 20 10.66 -13.77 -2.89
C TYR A 20 11.47 -15.03 -3.24
N LEU A 21 12.63 -15.23 -2.60
CA LEU A 21 13.44 -16.43 -2.79
C LEU A 21 12.71 -17.67 -2.24
N ASP A 22 12.07 -17.55 -1.08
CA ASP A 22 11.28 -18.62 -0.46
C ASP A 22 10.08 -18.99 -1.34
N TRP A 23 9.32 -18.00 -1.82
CA TRP A 23 8.22 -18.21 -2.76
C TRP A 23 8.69 -18.89 -4.06
N ALA A 24 9.83 -18.44 -4.62
CA ALA A 24 10.38 -19.04 -5.83
C ALA A 24 10.86 -20.48 -5.61
N ALA A 25 11.37 -20.81 -4.42
CA ALA A 25 11.74 -22.17 -4.05
C ALA A 25 10.50 -23.08 -3.92
N VAL A 26 9.43 -22.60 -3.28
CA VAL A 26 8.16 -23.32 -3.17
C VAL A 26 7.56 -23.61 -4.55
N LEU A 27 7.62 -22.64 -5.47
CA LEU A 27 7.15 -22.82 -6.85
C LEU A 27 7.97 -23.85 -7.63
N LYS A 28 9.30 -23.86 -7.46
CA LYS A 28 10.17 -24.88 -8.06
C LYS A 28 9.82 -26.27 -7.53
N GLU A 29 9.60 -26.41 -6.23
CA GLU A 29 9.23 -27.68 -5.60
C GLU A 29 7.84 -28.16 -6.04
N ARG A 30 6.90 -27.22 -6.24
CA ARG A 30 5.56 -27.52 -6.76
C ARG A 30 5.57 -27.88 -8.24
N GLY A 31 6.40 -27.19 -9.03
CA GLY A 31 6.64 -27.50 -10.43
C GLY A 31 7.35 -28.85 -10.62
N ARG A 32 8.25 -29.23 -9.71
CA ARG A 32 8.88 -30.56 -9.70
C ARG A 32 7.86 -31.67 -9.46
N ARG A 33 6.93 -31.47 -8.53
CA ARG A 33 5.82 -32.39 -8.25
C ARG A 33 4.79 -32.47 -9.38
N GLY A 34 4.45 -31.33 -10.01
CA GLY A 34 3.60 -31.30 -11.20
C GLY A 34 4.27 -31.95 -12.41
N GLY A 35 5.58 -31.71 -12.59
CA GLY A 35 6.40 -32.35 -13.60
C GLY A 35 6.57 -33.85 -13.41
N GLU A 36 6.69 -34.33 -12.16
CA GLU A 36 6.66 -35.76 -11.83
C GLU A 36 5.30 -36.40 -12.17
N ALA A 37 4.18 -35.71 -11.90
CA ALA A 37 2.85 -36.16 -12.31
C ALA A 37 2.70 -36.23 -13.85
N LEU A 38 3.27 -35.26 -14.58
CA LEU A 38 3.33 -35.29 -16.05
C LEU A 38 4.32 -36.36 -16.59
N ALA A 39 5.43 -36.62 -15.91
CA ALA A 39 6.43 -37.62 -16.28
C ALA A 39 5.96 -39.05 -16.04
N THR A 40 5.12 -39.31 -15.03
CA THR A 40 4.43 -40.60 -14.87
C THR A 40 3.42 -40.89 -16.00
N HIS A 41 3.10 -39.89 -16.84
CA HIS A 41 2.16 -40.01 -17.95
C HIS A 41 2.81 -39.88 -19.33
N THR A 42 4.14 -39.86 -19.44
CA THR A 42 4.78 -39.93 -20.76
C THR A 42 4.56 -41.32 -21.35
N PRO A 43 3.92 -41.44 -22.53
CA PRO A 43 3.85 -42.73 -23.22
C PRO A 43 5.27 -43.11 -23.60
N THR A 44 5.74 -44.25 -23.11
CA THR A 44 6.90 -44.95 -23.65
C THR A 44 6.67 -45.14 -25.14
N VAL A 45 7.35 -44.34 -25.96
CA VAL A 45 7.43 -44.55 -27.40
C VAL A 45 8.16 -45.87 -27.60
N ILE A 46 7.41 -46.89 -28.01
CA ILE A 46 7.93 -48.21 -28.38
C ILE A 46 8.64 -48.03 -29.72
N GLU A 47 9.96 -47.85 -29.70
CA GLU A 47 10.81 -48.13 -30.86
C GLU A 47 11.15 -49.63 -30.83
N THR A 48 10.30 -50.44 -31.45
CA THR A 48 10.67 -51.68 -32.18
C THR A 48 9.38 -52.27 -32.72
N GLY A 49 9.30 -52.36 -34.06
CA GLY A 49 8.11 -52.84 -34.74
C GLY A 49 7.90 -54.34 -34.58
N GLU A 50 6.64 -54.72 -34.41
CA GLU A 50 6.00 -55.94 -34.90
C GLU A 50 4.47 -55.70 -34.89
N PRO A 51 3.71 -56.20 -35.87
CA PRO A 51 2.31 -55.82 -36.03
C PRO A 51 1.40 -56.87 -35.39
N GLU A 52 1.00 -56.66 -34.14
CA GLU A 52 -0.12 -57.41 -33.56
C GLU A 52 -0.97 -56.51 -32.64
N GLN A 53 -2.30 -56.66 -32.77
CA GLN A 53 -3.36 -56.33 -31.79
C GLN A 53 -4.05 -54.95 -31.87
N GLU A 54 -5.06 -54.87 -32.74
CA GLU A 54 -6.09 -53.81 -32.78
C GLU A 54 -6.94 -53.71 -31.47
N VAL A 55 -6.83 -54.67 -30.54
CA VAL A 55 -7.56 -54.69 -29.25
C VAL A 55 -6.77 -54.04 -28.11
N GLU A 56 -5.44 -53.92 -28.22
CA GLU A 56 -4.60 -53.24 -27.20
C GLU A 56 -4.53 -51.72 -27.41
N GLU A 57 -4.74 -51.23 -28.63
CA GLU A 57 -4.75 -49.79 -28.93
C GLU A 57 -5.92 -49.04 -28.30
N GLU A 58 -7.13 -49.62 -28.24
CA GLU A 58 -8.28 -48.98 -27.58
C GLU A 58 -8.06 -48.83 -26.07
N LEU A 59 -7.53 -49.85 -25.40
CA LEU A 59 -7.16 -49.80 -23.97
C LEU A 59 -6.02 -48.80 -23.70
N SER A 60 -5.10 -48.64 -24.66
CA SER A 60 -4.02 -47.64 -24.63
C SER A 60 -4.56 -46.22 -24.81
N MET A 61 -5.51 -46.01 -25.73
CA MET A 61 -6.15 -44.73 -25.99
C MET A 61 -7.05 -44.30 -24.83
N ASP A 62 -7.80 -45.22 -24.22
CA ASP A 62 -8.61 -44.93 -23.03
C ASP A 62 -7.75 -44.57 -21.82
N ARG A 63 -6.60 -45.25 -21.63
CA ARG A 63 -5.62 -44.88 -20.60
C ARG A 63 -5.02 -43.50 -20.83
N ARG A 64 -4.62 -43.18 -22.07
CA ARG A 64 -4.10 -41.84 -22.42
C ARG A 64 -5.14 -40.76 -22.21
N LYS A 65 -6.39 -41.01 -22.63
CA LYS A 65 -7.51 -40.11 -22.42
C LYS A 65 -7.76 -39.89 -20.94
N HIS A 66 -7.76 -40.94 -20.13
CA HIS A 66 -7.91 -40.82 -18.68
C HIS A 66 -6.79 -39.98 -18.06
N ASN A 67 -5.53 -40.25 -18.39
CA ASN A 67 -4.39 -39.47 -17.90
C ASN A 67 -4.46 -37.99 -18.30
N LEU A 68 -4.85 -37.70 -19.54
CA LEU A 68 -5.08 -36.33 -20.00
C LEU A 68 -6.25 -35.68 -19.24
N GLN A 69 -7.34 -36.41 -19.01
CA GLN A 69 -8.48 -35.93 -18.24
C GLN A 69 -8.04 -35.56 -16.81
N THR A 70 -7.30 -36.45 -16.15
CA THR A 70 -6.76 -36.23 -14.79
C THR A 70 -5.82 -35.03 -14.75
N ALA A 71 -4.92 -34.90 -15.72
CA ALA A 71 -4.00 -33.76 -15.80
C ALA A 71 -4.77 -32.44 -16.02
N VAL A 72 -5.76 -32.44 -16.91
CA VAL A 72 -6.62 -31.26 -17.16
C VAL A 72 -7.43 -30.88 -15.93
N ASP A 73 -8.01 -31.86 -15.23
CA ASP A 73 -8.78 -31.61 -14.02
C ASP A 73 -7.91 -31.13 -12.87
N TRP A 74 -6.68 -31.62 -12.77
CA TRP A 74 -5.67 -31.09 -11.87
C TRP A 74 -5.34 -29.62 -12.18
N VAL A 75 -5.08 -29.27 -13.44
CA VAL A 75 -4.80 -27.88 -13.85
C VAL A 75 -5.98 -26.97 -13.52
N LYS A 76 -7.21 -27.41 -13.78
CA LYS A 76 -8.42 -26.63 -13.43
C LYS A 76 -8.50 -26.36 -11.94
N LYS A 77 -8.29 -27.40 -11.11
CA LYS A 77 -8.29 -27.27 -9.65
C LYS A 77 -7.21 -26.31 -9.17
N GLU A 78 -6.00 -26.46 -9.70
CA GLU A 78 -4.87 -25.59 -9.37
C GLU A 78 -5.16 -24.12 -9.72
N LEU A 79 -5.73 -23.86 -10.89
CA LEU A 79 -6.14 -22.51 -11.30
C LEU A 79 -7.24 -21.93 -10.40
N THR A 80 -8.20 -22.75 -9.95
CA THR A 80 -9.23 -22.28 -9.01
C THR A 80 -8.64 -21.93 -7.65
N ASP A 81 -7.68 -22.72 -7.17
CA ASP A 81 -7.00 -22.50 -5.90
C ASP A 81 -6.15 -21.21 -5.96
N MET A 82 -5.37 -21.04 -7.03
CA MET A 82 -4.60 -19.81 -7.27
C MET A 82 -5.51 -18.58 -7.34
N ARG A 83 -6.63 -18.66 -8.07
CA ARG A 83 -7.61 -17.56 -8.16
C ARG A 83 -8.18 -17.21 -6.78
N GLN A 84 -8.48 -18.20 -5.95
CA GLN A 84 -9.00 -17.96 -4.60
C GLN A 84 -7.97 -17.27 -3.72
N GLN A 85 -6.70 -17.69 -3.79
CA GLN A 85 -5.59 -17.05 -3.08
C GLN A 85 -5.42 -15.59 -3.51
N ASP A 86 -5.41 -15.31 -4.81
CA ASP A 86 -5.28 -13.96 -5.35
C ASP A 86 -6.44 -13.06 -4.89
N GLN A 87 -7.67 -13.59 -4.87
CA GLN A 87 -8.82 -12.84 -4.34
C GLN A 87 -8.70 -12.55 -2.85
N GLN A 88 -8.16 -13.47 -2.04
CA GLN A 88 -7.91 -13.24 -0.62
C GLN A 88 -6.84 -12.16 -0.42
N LEU A 89 -5.72 -12.25 -1.14
CA LEU A 89 -4.65 -11.25 -1.09
C LEU A 89 -5.15 -9.86 -1.53
N ALA A 90 -5.94 -9.79 -2.60
CA ALA A 90 -6.52 -8.52 -3.08
C ALA A 90 -7.39 -7.87 -1.99
N ARG A 91 -8.23 -8.65 -1.30
CA ARG A 91 -9.04 -8.15 -0.17
C ARG A 91 -8.17 -7.61 0.96
N GLN A 92 -7.13 -8.34 1.35
CA GLN A 92 -6.20 -7.90 2.40
C GLN A 92 -5.45 -6.62 2.02
N LEU A 93 -4.98 -6.51 0.76
CA LEU A 93 -4.29 -5.32 0.28
C LEU A 93 -5.21 -4.09 0.21
N LEU A 94 -6.48 -4.28 -0.19
CA LEU A 94 -7.47 -3.21 -0.17
C LEU A 94 -7.75 -2.74 1.25
N GLN A 95 -7.87 -3.64 2.22
CA GLN A 95 -8.02 -3.30 3.64
C GLN A 95 -6.81 -2.51 4.16
N LEU A 96 -5.59 -3.00 3.92
CA LEU A 96 -4.37 -2.29 4.29
C LEU A 96 -4.28 -0.91 3.66
N ARG A 97 -4.68 -0.77 2.39
CA ARG A 97 -4.72 0.53 1.72
C ARG A 97 -5.64 1.51 2.45
N VAL A 98 -6.83 1.08 2.87
CA VAL A 98 -7.77 1.94 3.63
C VAL A 98 -7.16 2.34 4.98
N GLU A 99 -6.59 1.40 5.72
CA GLU A 99 -5.96 1.68 7.02
C GLU A 99 -4.78 2.66 6.88
N VAL A 100 -3.92 2.49 5.88
CA VAL A 100 -2.81 3.42 5.61
C VAL A 100 -3.33 4.81 5.29
N GLN A 101 -4.41 4.94 4.51
CA GLN A 101 -5.00 6.24 4.19
C GLN A 101 -5.61 6.90 5.43
N ARG A 102 -6.30 6.13 6.28
CA ARG A 102 -6.83 6.61 7.55
C ARG A 102 -5.72 7.12 8.47
N LEU A 103 -4.65 6.34 8.63
CA LEU A 103 -3.50 6.74 9.45
C LEU A 103 -2.82 8.00 8.92
N ARG A 104 -2.66 8.14 7.60
CA ARG A 104 -2.12 9.36 6.97
C ARG A 104 -2.99 10.57 7.25
N LEU A 105 -4.31 10.44 7.13
CA LEU A 105 -5.23 11.53 7.44
C LEU A 105 -5.13 11.93 8.92
N LEU A 106 -5.18 10.96 9.83
CA LEU A 106 -5.03 11.22 11.27
C LEU A 106 -3.71 11.93 11.59
N HIS A 107 -2.61 11.47 11.00
CA HIS A 107 -1.31 12.10 11.18
C HIS A 107 -1.29 13.55 10.68
N SER A 108 -1.89 13.82 9.51
CA SER A 108 -2.01 15.19 8.98
C SER A 108 -2.82 16.08 9.93
N CYS A 109 -3.95 15.59 10.45
CA CYS A 109 -4.77 16.36 11.38
C CYS A 109 -4.03 16.67 12.69
N LEU A 110 -3.31 15.70 13.24
CA LEU A 110 -2.51 15.90 14.45
C LEU A 110 -1.39 16.91 14.20
N ALA A 111 -0.66 16.78 13.09
CA ALA A 111 0.38 17.74 12.73
C ALA A 111 -0.18 19.16 12.61
N THR A 112 -1.34 19.34 11.97
CA THR A 112 -1.99 20.67 11.89
C THR A 112 -2.45 21.18 13.26
N SER A 113 -2.92 20.29 14.15
CA SER A 113 -3.29 20.68 15.51
C SER A 113 -2.10 21.22 16.28
N CYS A 114 -0.95 20.52 16.24
CA CYS A 114 0.27 20.97 16.90
C CYS A 114 0.71 22.36 16.38
N LEU A 115 0.67 22.58 15.06
CA LEU A 115 1.00 23.89 14.48
C LEU A 115 0.03 24.99 14.91
N LEU A 116 -1.27 24.68 15.02
CA LEU A 116 -2.27 25.63 15.51
C LEU A 116 -2.05 25.96 17.00
N ASP A 117 -1.68 24.97 17.80
CA ASP A 117 -1.36 25.17 19.21
C ASP A 117 -0.11 26.05 19.38
N GLU A 118 0.92 25.86 18.56
CA GLU A 118 2.10 26.72 18.51
C GLU A 118 1.72 28.16 18.17
N VAL A 119 0.95 28.39 17.10
CA VAL A 119 0.47 29.74 16.73
C VAL A 119 -0.40 30.35 17.82
N ALA A 120 -1.29 29.57 18.44
CA ALA A 120 -2.14 30.02 19.52
C ALA A 120 -1.32 30.41 20.76
N SER A 121 -0.25 29.67 21.08
CA SER A 121 0.67 30.00 22.15
C SER A 121 1.45 31.28 21.87
N GLY A 122 2.03 31.43 20.67
CA GLY A 122 2.72 32.65 20.27
C GLY A 122 1.80 33.88 20.26
N ALA A 123 0.55 33.74 19.84
CA ALA A 123 -0.44 34.81 19.91
C ALA A 123 -0.79 35.20 21.36
N LYS A 124 -0.85 34.24 22.29
CA LYS A 124 -1.03 34.52 23.72
C LYS A 124 0.19 35.24 24.30
N GLU A 125 1.40 34.80 23.96
CA GLU A 125 2.64 35.44 24.38
C GLU A 125 2.72 36.88 23.86
N ALA A 126 2.40 37.12 22.60
CA ALA A 126 2.33 38.47 22.02
C ALA A 126 1.31 39.36 22.74
N ARG A 127 0.11 38.85 23.06
CA ARG A 127 -0.88 39.58 23.87
C ARG A 127 -0.37 39.90 25.27
N LEU A 128 0.33 38.97 25.93
CA LEU A 128 0.90 39.20 27.26
C LEU A 128 2.01 40.26 27.20
N LEU A 129 2.83 40.25 26.16
CA LEU A 129 3.85 41.27 25.89
C LEU A 129 3.22 42.64 25.60
N GLU A 130 2.13 42.71 24.82
CA GLU A 130 1.37 43.95 24.58
C GLU A 130 0.72 44.49 25.86
N ALA A 131 0.20 43.60 26.71
CA ALA A 131 -0.37 43.96 28.02
C ALA A 131 0.70 44.32 29.05
N SER A 132 1.96 43.92 28.82
CA SER A 132 3.09 44.31 29.64
C SER A 132 3.54 45.74 29.30
N ASP A 133 3.80 46.56 30.31
CA ASP A 133 4.37 47.91 30.14
C ASP A 133 5.83 47.89 29.66
N LEU A 134 6.39 46.71 29.37
CA LEU A 134 7.78 46.53 28.90
C LEU A 134 8.01 46.87 27.42
N CYS A 135 6.95 47.07 26.63
CA CYS A 135 7.08 47.52 25.24
C CYS A 135 7.06 49.06 25.16
N ASP A 136 8.06 49.69 24.55
CA ASP A 136 8.13 51.14 24.29
C ASP A 136 7.10 51.61 23.23
N LEU A 137 5.81 51.32 23.47
CA LEU A 137 4.71 51.80 22.64
C LEU A 137 4.28 53.18 23.16
N PRO A 138 4.16 54.21 22.29
CA PRO A 138 3.73 55.53 22.70
C PRO A 138 2.42 55.47 23.52
N PRO A 139 2.34 56.16 24.67
CA PRO A 139 1.22 56.05 25.61
C PRO A 139 -0.14 56.32 24.94
N ASP A 140 -0.19 57.21 23.96
CA ASP A 140 -1.39 57.57 23.20
C ASP A 140 -2.04 56.38 22.45
N LEU A 141 -1.26 55.34 22.11
CA LEU A 141 -1.72 54.14 21.41
C LEU A 141 -2.09 52.98 22.34
N ARG A 142 -1.61 53.01 23.59
CA ARG A 142 -1.91 52.00 24.63
C ARG A 142 -3.36 52.13 25.12
N GLU A 143 -3.83 53.36 25.32
CA GLU A 143 -5.13 53.64 25.94
C GLU A 143 -6.29 53.77 24.93
N THR A 144 -6.01 53.96 23.64
CA THR A 144 -7.04 54.33 22.66
C THR A 144 -7.92 53.17 22.18
N PHE A 145 -7.58 51.92 22.49
CA PHE A 145 -8.31 50.75 22.04
C PHE A 145 -8.45 49.68 23.12
N SER A 146 -9.70 49.26 23.38
CA SER A 146 -9.94 47.98 24.07
C SER A 146 -9.24 46.86 23.30
N PRO A 147 -8.48 45.97 23.97
CA PRO A 147 -7.76 44.87 23.32
C PRO A 147 -8.71 43.99 22.48
N VAL A 148 -9.94 43.80 22.96
CA VAL A 148 -10.98 43.01 22.27
C VAL A 148 -11.37 43.61 20.92
N LEU A 149 -11.46 44.94 20.82
CA LEU A 149 -11.83 45.62 19.56
C LEU A 149 -10.68 45.59 18.54
N ARG A 150 -9.44 45.71 19.04
CA ARG A 150 -8.23 45.59 18.22
C ARG A 150 -8.11 44.20 17.60
N GLU A 151 -8.38 43.15 18.38
CA GLU A 151 -8.35 41.75 17.93
C GLU A 151 -9.41 41.43 16.86
N MET A 152 -10.53 42.14 16.84
CA MET A 152 -11.55 42.04 15.79
C MET A 152 -11.25 42.92 14.57
N GLY A 153 -10.08 43.57 14.51
CA GLY A 153 -9.69 44.48 13.43
C GLY A 153 -10.47 45.81 13.44
N LEU A 154 -11.16 46.13 14.53
CA LEU A 154 -11.96 47.34 14.66
C LEU A 154 -11.12 48.48 15.21
N THR A 155 -11.16 49.62 14.53
CA THR A 155 -10.46 50.86 14.92
C THR A 155 -11.47 51.97 15.23
N ARG A 156 -11.02 53.08 15.82
CA ARG A 156 -11.90 54.19 16.22
C ARG A 156 -12.59 54.73 14.98
N MET A 157 -11.87 54.81 13.88
CA MET A 157 -12.39 55.15 12.56
C MET A 157 -13.53 54.22 12.09
N ASN A 158 -13.44 52.91 12.35
CA ASN A 158 -14.51 51.95 12.04
C ASN A 158 -15.77 52.18 12.90
N ILE A 159 -15.61 52.55 14.17
CA ILE A 159 -16.73 52.74 15.11
C ILE A 159 -17.36 54.13 14.98
N THR A 160 -16.56 55.19 14.84
CA THR A 160 -17.03 56.57 14.81
C THR A 160 -17.57 57.01 13.45
N SER A 161 -17.33 56.25 12.38
CA SER A 161 -17.91 56.54 11.05
C SER A 161 -19.41 56.22 10.96
N ARG A 162 -19.93 55.35 11.84
CA ARG A 162 -21.36 55.07 11.98
C ARG A 162 -21.90 55.77 13.22
N ARG A 163 -22.14 57.08 13.08
CA ARG A 163 -22.92 57.86 14.05
C ARG A 163 -24.35 57.33 14.04
N PHE A 164 -24.69 56.42 14.95
CA PHE A 164 -26.09 56.17 15.26
C PHE A 164 -26.67 57.49 15.77
N SER A 165 -27.46 58.17 14.94
CA SER A 165 -28.31 59.26 15.42
C SER A 165 -29.33 58.64 16.37
N LEU A 166 -29.26 59.01 17.65
CA LEU A 166 -30.30 58.67 18.61
C LEU A 166 -31.62 59.31 18.12
N ARG A 167 -32.65 58.47 17.96
CA ARG A 167 -34.04 58.91 17.90
C ARG A 167 -34.57 59.06 19.32
#